data_AF-A0A6J2U6G3-F1
#
_entry.id   AF-A0A6J2U6G3-F1
#
_cell.length_a   1.000
_cell.length_b   1.000
_cell.length_c   1.000
_cell.angle_alpha   90.00
_cell.angle_beta   90.00
_cell.angle_gamma   90.00
#
_symmetry.space_group_name_H-M   'P 1'
#
loop_
_entity.id
_entity.type
_entity.pdbx_description
1 polymer ?
#
loop_
_entity_poly.entity_id
_entity_poly.type
_entity_poly.pdbx_seq_one_letter_code
_entity_poly.pdbx_strand_id
1 'polypeptide(L)'
;MVTYLSRDFNVITVDWRPLTRYPCYVHSLINTRLTAQCTAQIYSFLTHYGASREKITCVGHSLGAHICGMISNHLSKKQYRIIGLDPARPLIERMKSNRFRLSHDDASVIQVLHTNAGFLGQEDNTGHMNYCVNGGRVQPYCKGNPISEKKNIIYEYKRPDLGISIKQQFHTYFSSAFIKKKYLNNN
;
A
#
# COMPACT_ATOMS: atom_id res chain seq x y z
N MET A 1 1.81 -10.85 -8.40
CA MET A 1 2.81 -10.55 -9.44
C MET A 1 2.39 -11.04 -10.82
N VAL A 2 1.92 -12.30 -10.94
CA VAL A 2 1.45 -12.90 -12.21
C VAL A 2 0.41 -12.06 -12.97
N THR A 3 -0.47 -11.35 -12.28
CA THR A 3 -1.55 -10.58 -12.94
C THR A 3 -1.16 -9.17 -13.39
N TYR A 4 0.00 -8.67 -12.98
CA TYR A 4 0.56 -7.43 -13.55
C TYR A 4 1.32 -7.72 -14.84
N LEU A 5 1.92 -8.91 -14.96
CA LEU A 5 2.62 -9.37 -16.16
C LEU A 5 1.68 -9.67 -17.33
N SER A 6 0.38 -9.90 -17.06
CA SER A 6 -0.63 -10.06 -18.09
C SER A 6 -1.17 -8.72 -18.63
N ARG A 7 -0.57 -7.60 -18.22
CA ARG A 7 -0.93 -6.24 -18.64
C ARG A 7 0.35 -5.50 -19.03
N ASP A 8 0.19 -4.47 -19.85
CA ASP A 8 1.30 -3.72 -20.43
C ASP A 8 1.87 -2.70 -19.42
N PHE A 9 2.49 -3.20 -18.35
CA PHE A 9 3.08 -2.40 -17.28
C PHE A 9 4.53 -2.82 -17.00
N ASN A 10 5.38 -1.83 -16.75
CA ASN A 10 6.70 -2.04 -16.15
C ASN A 10 6.55 -2.26 -14.65
N VAL A 11 6.98 -3.42 -14.15
CA VAL A 11 6.93 -3.77 -12.73
C VAL A 11 8.34 -3.75 -12.15
N ILE A 12 8.60 -2.82 -11.24
CA ILE A 12 9.88 -2.71 -10.52
C ILE A 12 9.65 -3.16 -9.07
N THR A 13 10.39 -4.16 -8.64
CA THR A 13 10.34 -4.67 -7.26
C THR A 13 11.52 -4.15 -6.45
N VAL A 14 11.25 -3.46 -5.35
CA VAL A 14 12.28 -3.03 -4.40
C VAL A 14 12.44 -4.13 -3.35
N ASP A 15 13.49 -4.94 -3.50
CA ASP A 15 13.86 -5.95 -2.52
C ASP A 15 14.77 -5.36 -1.45
N TRP A 16 14.23 -5.20 -0.24
CA TRP A 16 14.91 -4.69 0.94
C TRP A 16 14.92 -5.72 2.08
N ARG A 17 14.71 -7.01 1.75
CA ARG A 17 14.81 -8.14 2.71
C ARG A 17 16.12 -8.16 3.51
N PRO A 18 17.31 -7.87 2.93
CA PRO A 18 18.54 -7.85 3.71
C PRO A 18 18.54 -6.86 4.87
N LEU A 19 17.75 -5.78 4.75
CA LEU A 19 17.63 -4.72 5.75
C LEU A 19 16.53 -4.97 6.79
N THR A 20 15.77 -6.06 6.66
CA THR A 20 14.59 -6.37 7.50
C THR A 20 14.71 -7.72 8.21
N ARG A 21 15.94 -8.19 8.44
CA ARG A 21 16.19 -9.47 9.11
C ARG A 21 15.62 -9.47 10.54
N TYR A 22 14.77 -10.46 10.81
CA TYR A 22 14.28 -10.83 12.13
C TYR A 22 15.46 -11.17 13.07
N PRO A 23 15.41 -10.91 14.40
CA PRO A 23 14.25 -10.57 15.24
C PRO A 23 13.94 -9.08 15.45
N CYS A 24 14.79 -8.17 14.99
CA CYS A 24 14.70 -6.76 15.41
C CYS A 24 13.80 -5.92 14.49
N TYR A 25 12.52 -5.79 14.84
CA TYR A 25 11.57 -4.92 14.14
C TYR A 25 11.98 -3.44 14.16
N VAL A 26 12.64 -2.97 15.22
CA VAL A 26 13.15 -1.59 15.33
C VAL A 26 14.19 -1.27 14.24
N HIS A 27 15.07 -2.21 13.91
CA HIS A 27 16.01 -2.02 12.80
C HIS A 27 15.27 -1.92 11.46
N SER A 28 14.25 -2.75 11.25
CA SER A 28 13.42 -2.69 10.04
C SER A 28 12.75 -1.31 9.90
N LEU A 29 12.25 -0.74 11.01
CA LEU A 29 11.69 0.61 11.04
C LEU A 29 12.71 1.68 10.67
N ILE A 30 13.91 1.63 11.24
CA ILE A 30 14.97 2.62 10.93
C ILE A 30 15.37 2.52 9.45
N ASN A 31 15.50 1.30 8.95
CA ASN A 31 15.92 1.03 7.57
C ASN A 31 14.87 1.39 6.51
N THR A 32 13.62 1.63 6.90
CA THR A 32 12.60 2.14 5.97
C THR A 32 13.01 3.49 5.38
N ARG A 33 13.68 4.35 6.16
CA ARG A 33 14.19 5.66 5.71
C ARG A 33 15.24 5.51 4.60
N LEU A 34 16.23 4.63 4.84
CA LEU A 34 17.28 4.35 3.85
C LEU A 34 16.68 3.76 2.58
N THR A 35 15.76 2.80 2.73
CA THR A 35 15.07 2.17 1.60
C THR A 35 14.27 3.19 0.79
N ALA A 36 13.55 4.10 1.45
CA ALA A 36 12.81 5.18 0.79
C ALA A 36 13.74 6.14 0.04
N GLN A 37 14.86 6.53 0.64
CA GLN A 37 15.85 7.40 0.00
C GLN A 37 16.44 6.76 -1.26
N CYS A 38 16.87 5.49 -1.20
CA CYS A 38 17.39 4.77 -2.37
C CYS A 38 16.31 4.59 -3.45
N THR A 39 15.07 4.26 -3.05
CA THR A 39 13.97 4.10 -4.01
C THR A 39 13.59 5.43 -4.67
N ALA A 40 13.71 6.55 -3.95
CA ALA A 40 13.47 7.88 -4.52
C ALA A 40 14.48 8.24 -5.62
N GLN A 41 15.70 7.70 -5.57
CA GLN A 41 16.67 7.88 -6.67
C GLN A 41 16.19 7.17 -7.94
N ILE A 42 15.66 5.96 -7.83
CA ILE A 42 15.07 5.22 -8.96
C ILE A 42 13.87 6.00 -9.52
N TYR A 43 12.98 6.48 -8.65
CA TYR A 43 11.83 7.29 -9.07
C TYR A 43 12.28 8.56 -9.81
N SER A 44 13.26 9.27 -9.24
CA SER A 44 13.81 10.50 -9.83
C SER A 44 14.44 10.21 -11.19
N PHE A 45 15.22 9.12 -11.30
CA PHE A 45 15.80 8.66 -12.55
C PHE A 45 14.72 8.44 -13.62
N LEU A 46 13.65 7.70 -13.31
CA LEU A 46 12.55 7.47 -14.25
C LEU A 46 11.91 8.79 -14.71
N THR A 47 11.62 9.70 -13.78
CA THR A 47 11.02 10.99 -14.14
C THR A 47 11.96 11.90 -14.92
N HIS A 48 13.27 11.82 -14.68
CA HIS A 48 14.28 12.57 -15.40
C HIS A 48 14.36 12.14 -16.88
N TYR A 49 14.23 10.84 -17.15
CA TYR A 49 14.20 10.28 -18.50
C TYR A 49 12.81 10.34 -19.17
N GLY A 50 11.88 11.16 -18.64
CA GLY A 50 10.60 11.45 -19.29
C GLY A 50 9.42 10.59 -18.85
N ALA A 51 9.57 9.72 -17.84
CA ALA A 51 8.41 9.06 -17.26
C ALA A 51 7.53 10.08 -16.51
N SER A 52 6.28 10.25 -16.96
CA SER A 52 5.31 11.08 -16.25
C SER A 52 4.96 10.46 -14.90
N ARG A 53 5.00 11.28 -13.84
CA ARG A 53 4.66 10.86 -12.46
C ARG A 53 3.25 10.27 -12.36
N GLU A 54 2.33 10.71 -13.21
CA GLU A 54 0.94 10.26 -13.29
C GLU A 54 0.84 8.78 -13.71
N LYS A 55 1.84 8.27 -14.43
CA LYS A 55 1.95 6.88 -14.87
C LYS A 55 2.72 5.99 -13.87
N ILE A 56 3.36 6.58 -12.87
CA ILE A 56 4.11 5.84 -11.84
C ILE A 56 3.20 5.61 -10.64
N THR A 57 3.27 4.43 -10.04
CA THR A 57 2.45 4.09 -8.87
C THR A 57 3.27 3.28 -7.89
N CYS A 58 3.43 3.81 -6.67
CA CYS A 58 4.09 3.08 -5.61
C CYS A 58 3.05 2.23 -4.88
N VAL A 59 3.32 0.93 -4.80
CA VAL A 59 2.48 -0.02 -4.07
C VAL A 59 3.30 -0.58 -2.91
N GLY A 60 2.83 -0.36 -1.69
CA GLY A 60 3.57 -0.74 -0.49
C GLY A 60 2.69 -1.54 0.47
N HIS A 61 3.20 -2.67 0.94
CA HIS A 61 2.52 -3.50 1.95
C HIS A 61 3.17 -3.33 3.33
N SER A 62 2.37 -3.23 4.40
CA SER A 62 2.86 -3.10 5.77
C SER A 62 3.84 -1.92 5.89
N LEU A 63 5.09 -2.14 6.35
CA LEU A 63 6.13 -1.10 6.38
C LEU A 63 6.44 -0.49 5.00
N GLY A 64 6.22 -1.25 3.92
CA GLY A 64 6.36 -0.78 2.55
C GLY A 64 5.40 0.36 2.20
N ALA A 65 4.22 0.42 2.82
CA ALA A 65 3.28 1.53 2.61
C ALA A 65 3.89 2.86 3.11
N HIS A 66 4.59 2.83 4.24
CA HIS A 66 5.30 3.99 4.76
C HIS A 66 6.54 4.33 3.94
N ILE A 67 7.25 3.32 3.43
CA ILE A 67 8.35 3.56 2.46
C ILE A 67 7.82 4.32 1.25
N CYS A 68 6.68 3.92 0.69
CA CYS A 68 6.05 4.65 -0.40
C CYS A 68 5.76 6.11 -0.05
N GLY A 69 5.25 6.39 1.15
CA GLY A 69 5.07 7.78 1.61
C GLY A 69 6.39 8.53 1.73
N MET A 70 7.38 7.93 2.39
CA MET A 70 8.70 8.53 2.63
C MET A 70 9.49 8.82 1.36
N ILE A 71 9.31 8.07 0.27
CA ILE A 71 9.92 8.37 -1.03
C ILE A 71 9.62 9.83 -1.42
N SER A 72 8.39 10.29 -1.22
CA SER A 72 7.97 11.65 -1.55
C SER A 72 8.68 12.74 -0.74
N ASN A 73 9.34 12.42 0.37
CA ASN A 73 10.15 13.38 1.13
C ASN A 73 11.51 13.65 0.48
N HIS A 74 11.91 12.83 -0.49
CA HIS A 74 13.17 12.91 -1.21
C HIS A 74 13.00 13.33 -2.68
N LEU A 75 11.78 13.69 -3.09
CA LEU A 75 11.48 14.13 -4.46
C LEU A 75 11.21 15.63 -4.51
N SER A 76 11.63 16.28 -5.59
CA SER A 76 11.31 17.69 -5.86
C SER A 76 9.82 17.91 -6.13
N LYS A 77 9.16 16.92 -6.76
CA LYS A 77 7.71 16.87 -6.96
C LYS A 77 7.15 15.60 -6.31
N LYS A 78 6.08 15.76 -5.54
CA LYS A 78 5.40 14.65 -4.87
C LYS A 78 4.87 13.63 -5.89
N GLN A 79 4.78 12.38 -5.45
CA GLN A 79 4.25 11.28 -6.27
C GLN A 79 2.80 11.57 -6.69
N TYR A 80 2.36 10.97 -7.79
CA TYR A 80 0.96 11.09 -8.19
C TYR A 80 0.08 10.07 -7.47
N ARG A 81 0.47 8.79 -7.43
CA ARG A 81 -0.37 7.72 -6.89
C ARG A 81 0.40 6.78 -5.96
N ILE A 82 -0.15 6.57 -4.77
CA ILE A 82 0.30 5.56 -3.79
C ILE A 82 -0.85 4.62 -3.46
N ILE A 83 -0.55 3.32 -3.40
CA ILE A 83 -1.45 2.29 -2.89
C ILE A 83 -0.80 1.65 -1.66
N GLY A 84 -1.37 1.93 -0.49
CA GLY A 84 -0.99 1.30 0.78
C GLY A 84 -1.82 0.05 1.03
N LEU A 85 -1.16 -1.09 1.22
CA LEU A 85 -1.79 -2.36 1.56
C LEU A 85 -1.51 -2.65 3.04
N ASP A 86 -2.52 -2.47 3.87
CA ASP A 86 -2.51 -2.70 5.31
C ASP A 86 -1.30 -2.05 6.01
N PRO A 87 -1.18 -0.69 6.00
CA PRO A 87 -0.01 0.02 6.53
C PRO A 87 0.30 -0.37 7.98
N ALA A 88 1.58 -0.54 8.30
CA ALA A 88 1.99 -1.10 9.60
C ALA A 88 1.72 -0.15 10.79
N ARG A 89 1.15 -0.68 11.86
CA ARG A 89 0.85 0.04 13.10
C ARG A 89 2.00 0.11 14.09
N PRO A 90 2.66 -1.01 14.46
CA PRO A 90 3.51 -1.04 15.63
C PRO A 90 4.64 -0.02 15.54
N LEU A 91 4.78 0.77 16.60
CA LEU A 91 5.77 1.85 16.77
C LEU A 91 5.68 3.02 15.77
N ILE A 92 4.90 2.93 14.68
CA ILE A 92 4.67 4.04 13.74
C ILE A 92 3.69 5.07 14.31
N GLU A 93 2.60 4.63 14.95
CA GLU A 93 1.62 5.54 15.60
C GLU A 93 2.25 6.41 16.71
N ARG A 94 3.34 5.94 17.32
CA ARG A 94 4.09 6.68 18.33
C ARG A 94 5.00 7.75 17.74
N MET A 95 5.22 7.74 16.43
CA MET A 95 6.06 8.73 15.76
C MET A 95 5.25 10.01 15.54
N LYS A 96 5.62 11.09 16.24
CA LYS A 96 4.95 12.39 16.13
C LYS A 96 5.06 13.03 14.74
N SER A 97 6.07 12.68 13.95
CA SER A 97 6.31 13.31 12.65
C SER A 97 5.64 12.54 11.52
N ASN A 98 4.84 13.26 10.73
CA ASN A 98 4.24 12.74 9.49
C ASN A 98 5.29 12.34 8.45
N ARG A 99 6.55 12.76 8.60
CA ARG A 99 7.65 12.41 7.67
C ARG A 99 8.09 10.95 7.74
N PHE A 100 7.70 10.20 8.78
CA PHE A 100 8.11 8.80 8.98
C PHE A 100 6.97 7.80 8.78
N ARG A 101 5.82 8.27 8.30
CA ARG A 101 4.63 7.45 8.06
C ARG A 101 3.99 7.88 6.75
N LEU A 102 3.03 7.08 6.29
CA LEU A 102 2.21 7.46 5.15
C LEU A 102 1.25 8.57 5.59
N SER A 103 1.26 9.69 4.88
CA SER A 103 0.36 10.82 5.07
C SER A 103 -0.30 11.21 3.76
N HIS A 104 -1.49 11.82 3.83
CA HIS A 104 -2.21 12.37 2.70
C HIS A 104 -1.38 13.30 1.79
N ASP A 105 -0.42 14.03 2.35
CA ASP A 105 0.46 14.96 1.62
C ASP A 105 1.54 14.26 0.76
N ASP A 106 1.67 12.94 0.87
CA ASP A 106 2.73 12.21 0.19
C ASP A 106 2.45 12.00 -1.31
N ALA A 107 1.20 12.06 -1.76
CA ALA A 107 0.88 11.95 -3.18
C ALA A 107 -0.46 12.61 -3.52
N SER A 108 -0.70 12.89 -4.81
CA SER A 108 -1.98 13.44 -5.27
C SER A 108 -3.17 12.49 -5.00
N VAL A 109 -2.95 11.18 -5.08
CA VAL A 109 -3.97 10.15 -4.85
C VAL A 109 -3.36 9.04 -3.98
N ILE A 110 -3.94 8.83 -2.80
CA ILE A 110 -3.54 7.76 -1.89
C ILE A 110 -4.73 6.86 -1.64
N GLN A 111 -4.58 5.58 -1.99
CA GLN A 111 -5.56 4.53 -1.73
C GLN A 111 -5.00 3.60 -0.66
N VAL A 112 -5.74 3.39 0.42
CA VAL A 112 -5.34 2.48 1.49
C VAL A 112 -6.33 1.33 1.58
N LEU A 113 -5.82 0.11 1.61
CA LEU A 113 -6.60 -1.10 1.85
C LEU A 113 -6.34 -1.58 3.28
N HIS A 114 -7.38 -1.65 4.09
CA HIS A 114 -7.31 -2.15 5.46
C HIS A 114 -7.80 -3.60 5.48
N THR A 115 -6.98 -4.50 6.05
CA THR A 115 -7.31 -5.92 6.19
C THR A 115 -7.10 -6.46 7.59
N ASN A 116 -6.23 -5.82 8.38
CA ASN A 116 -5.90 -6.20 9.76
C ASN A 116 -5.75 -4.96 10.67
N ALA A 117 -6.60 -3.95 10.43
CA ALA A 117 -6.61 -2.71 11.18
C ALA A 117 -6.83 -2.95 12.68
N GLY A 118 -6.12 -2.21 13.53
CA GLY A 118 -6.20 -2.30 14.98
C GLY A 118 -5.33 -3.39 15.60
N PHE A 119 -4.88 -4.38 14.82
CA PHE A 119 -3.91 -5.38 15.27
C PHE A 119 -2.50 -5.03 14.77
N LEU A 120 -2.17 -5.41 13.52
CA LEU A 120 -0.89 -5.07 12.87
C LEU A 120 -1.03 -3.90 11.89
N GLY A 121 -2.22 -3.65 11.34
CA GLY A 121 -2.51 -2.53 10.46
C GLY A 121 -2.98 -1.29 11.21
N GLN A 122 -2.66 -0.10 10.71
CA GLN A 122 -3.14 1.18 11.26
C GLN A 122 -4.65 1.31 11.13
N GLU A 123 -5.30 1.93 12.10
CA GLU A 123 -6.74 2.30 12.00
C GLU A 123 -6.93 3.68 11.36
N ASP A 124 -5.86 4.49 11.34
CA ASP A 124 -5.89 5.84 10.80
C ASP A 124 -6.24 5.85 9.31
N ASN A 125 -7.17 6.75 8.95
CA ASN A 125 -7.52 7.06 7.56
C ASN A 125 -6.43 7.93 6.90
N THR A 126 -5.27 7.33 6.66
CA THR A 126 -4.09 7.98 6.07
C THR A 126 -4.20 8.20 4.56
N GLY A 127 -5.15 7.53 3.89
CA GLY A 127 -5.43 7.68 2.46
C GLY A 127 -6.50 8.74 2.15
N HIS A 128 -6.48 9.23 0.90
CA HIS A 128 -7.61 9.97 0.32
C HIS A 128 -8.85 9.08 0.15
N MET A 129 -8.60 7.81 -0.17
CA MET A 129 -9.62 6.75 -0.23
C MET A 129 -9.15 5.59 0.64
N ASN A 130 -10.00 5.14 1.55
CA ASN A 130 -9.71 4.03 2.45
C ASN A 130 -10.74 2.92 2.19
N TYR A 131 -10.26 1.69 2.03
CA TYR A 131 -11.08 0.54 1.70
C TYR A 131 -10.95 -0.52 2.79
N CYS A 132 -12.02 -0.77 3.52
CA CYS A 132 -12.04 -1.77 4.59
C CYS A 132 -12.63 -3.06 4.05
N VAL A 133 -11.78 -4.05 3.77
CA VAL A 133 -12.21 -5.35 3.24
C VAL A 133 -12.82 -6.16 4.38
N ASN A 134 -14.06 -6.64 4.23
CA ASN A 134 -14.74 -7.42 5.26
C ASN A 134 -14.76 -6.71 6.63
N GLY A 135 -14.89 -5.37 6.62
CA GLY A 135 -14.83 -4.54 7.83
C GLY A 135 -13.40 -4.16 8.28
N GLY A 136 -12.36 -4.56 7.54
CA GLY A 136 -11.00 -4.05 7.66
C GLY A 136 -10.14 -4.61 8.80
N ARG A 137 -10.73 -5.40 9.70
CA ARG A 137 -10.04 -5.94 10.90
C ARG A 137 -9.78 -7.44 10.83
N VAL A 138 -10.79 -8.22 10.46
CA VAL A 138 -10.72 -9.69 10.49
C VAL A 138 -11.12 -10.23 9.13
N GLN A 139 -10.19 -10.95 8.49
CA GLN A 139 -10.48 -11.59 7.21
C GLN A 139 -10.94 -13.04 7.42
N PRO A 140 -11.95 -13.49 6.64
CA PRO A 140 -12.35 -14.89 6.65
C PRO A 140 -11.18 -15.77 6.19
N TYR A 141 -11.14 -17.02 6.66
CA TYR A 141 -10.09 -18.01 6.36
C TYR A 141 -8.68 -17.72 6.93
N CYS A 142 -8.42 -16.56 7.53
CA CYS A 142 -7.20 -16.35 8.33
C CYS A 142 -7.35 -17.05 9.70
N LYS A 143 -6.44 -17.97 10.04
CA LYS A 143 -6.40 -18.69 11.35
C LYS A 143 -7.71 -19.40 11.78
N GLY A 144 -8.47 -19.96 10.84
CA GLY A 144 -9.67 -20.75 11.17
C GLY A 144 -10.92 -19.94 11.52
N ASN A 145 -10.95 -18.64 11.21
CA ASN A 145 -12.13 -17.81 11.42
C ASN A 145 -13.35 -18.36 10.66
N PRO A 146 -14.52 -18.52 11.32
CA PRO A 146 -15.72 -19.08 10.70
C PRO A 146 -16.24 -18.23 9.54
N ILE A 147 -16.95 -18.88 8.62
CA ILE A 147 -17.61 -18.23 7.48
C ILE A 147 -18.68 -17.30 8.04
N SER A 148 -18.45 -16.00 7.95
CA SER A 148 -19.55 -15.03 8.04
C SER A 148 -20.17 -14.95 6.65
N GLU A 149 -21.47 -15.26 6.51
CA GLU A 149 -22.24 -15.12 5.27
C GLU A 149 -22.33 -13.66 4.76
N LYS A 150 -21.74 -12.69 5.47
CA LYS A 150 -21.55 -11.35 4.92
C LYS A 150 -20.70 -11.49 3.66
N LYS A 151 -21.33 -11.19 2.52
CA LYS A 151 -20.70 -11.03 1.21
C LYS A 151 -19.35 -10.32 1.36
N ASN A 152 -18.39 -10.62 0.49
CA ASN A 152 -17.12 -9.89 0.38
C ASN A 152 -17.39 -8.40 0.15
N ILE A 153 -17.62 -7.65 1.22
CA ILE A 153 -18.05 -6.26 1.19
C ILE A 153 -16.82 -5.42 1.42
N ILE A 154 -16.51 -4.60 0.42
CA ILE A 154 -15.52 -3.55 0.51
C ILE A 154 -16.28 -2.30 0.95
N TYR A 155 -15.97 -1.79 2.14
CA TYR A 155 -16.47 -0.47 2.57
C TYR A 155 -15.51 0.60 2.06
N GLU A 156 -16.01 1.55 1.27
CA GLU A 156 -15.24 2.69 0.80
C GLU A 156 -15.51 3.90 1.69
N TYR A 157 -14.45 4.45 2.28
CA TYR A 157 -14.45 5.71 3.01
C TYR A 157 -13.65 6.74 2.23
N LYS A 158 -14.34 7.75 1.70
CA LYS A 158 -13.72 8.93 1.08
C LYS A 158 -13.63 10.05 2.10
N ARG A 159 -12.48 10.73 2.16
CA ARG A 159 -12.34 11.90 3.02
C ARG A 159 -13.30 13.02 2.54
N PRO A 160 -14.09 13.67 3.42
CA PRO A 160 -15.17 14.59 3.01
C PRO A 160 -14.73 15.87 2.29
N ASP A 161 -13.45 16.23 2.38
CA ASP A 161 -12.82 17.46 1.85
C ASP A 161 -12.37 17.36 0.38
N LEU A 162 -12.41 16.17 -0.22
CA LEU A 162 -11.90 15.94 -1.58
C LEU A 162 -13.03 15.62 -2.56
N GLY A 163 -13.36 16.58 -3.43
CA GLY A 163 -14.27 16.44 -4.58
C GLY A 163 -13.75 15.51 -5.70
N ILE A 164 -12.95 14.50 -5.36
CA ILE A 164 -12.31 13.59 -6.31
C ILE A 164 -13.22 12.37 -6.55
N SER A 165 -13.87 12.35 -7.72
CA SER A 165 -14.58 11.18 -8.24
C SER A 165 -13.62 10.31 -9.06
N ILE A 166 -12.99 9.30 -8.44
CA ILE A 166 -12.29 8.23 -9.18
C ILE A 166 -13.08 6.94 -8.99
N LYS A 167 -14.09 6.71 -9.84
CA LYS A 167 -14.74 5.41 -10.04
C LYS A 167 -14.10 4.76 -11.26
N GLN A 168 -13.09 3.88 -11.11
CA GLN A 168 -12.84 2.78 -12.08
C GLN A 168 -11.68 1.84 -11.68
N GLN A 169 -10.71 2.25 -10.85
CA GLN A 169 -9.45 1.48 -10.75
C GLN A 169 -9.47 0.27 -9.81
N PHE A 170 -10.35 0.23 -8.80
CA PHE A 170 -10.30 -0.81 -7.76
C PHE A 170 -10.71 -2.22 -8.24
N HIS A 171 -11.67 -2.32 -9.15
CA HIS A 171 -12.19 -3.61 -9.65
C HIS A 171 -11.12 -4.47 -10.35
N THR A 172 -10.13 -3.82 -10.96
CA THR A 172 -9.01 -4.46 -11.63
C THR A 172 -8.05 -5.15 -10.63
N TYR A 173 -7.73 -4.49 -9.52
CA TYR A 173 -6.75 -4.98 -8.55
C TYR A 173 -7.31 -6.11 -7.68
N PHE A 174 -8.61 -6.07 -7.37
CA PHE A 174 -9.27 -7.08 -6.56
C PHE A 174 -9.50 -8.39 -7.34
N SER A 175 -9.91 -8.29 -8.61
CA SER A 175 -10.10 -9.46 -9.48
C SER A 175 -8.79 -10.22 -9.72
N SER A 176 -7.66 -9.53 -9.67
CA SER A 176 -6.35 -10.11 -9.96
C SER A 176 -5.64 -10.73 -8.75
N ALA A 177 -5.92 -10.24 -7.54
CA ALA A 177 -5.28 -10.70 -6.31
C ALA A 177 -6.04 -11.83 -5.60
N PHE A 178 -7.38 -11.90 -5.72
CA PHE A 178 -8.20 -12.88 -5.00
C PHE A 178 -8.86 -13.96 -5.88
N ILE A 179 -9.05 -13.75 -7.19
CA ILE A 179 -9.80 -14.72 -8.04
C ILE A 179 -8.94 -15.93 -8.47
N LYS A 180 -7.60 -15.88 -8.37
CA LYS A 180 -6.74 -17.00 -8.79
C LYS A 180 -6.43 -18.06 -7.71
N LYS A 181 -7.37 -18.32 -6.80
CA LYS A 181 -7.31 -19.51 -5.91
C LYS A 181 -8.56 -20.40 -5.99
N LYS A 182 -9.30 -20.38 -7.12
CA LYS A 182 -10.45 -21.28 -7.33
C LYS A 182 -10.31 -22.28 -8.49
N TYR A 183 -9.17 -22.37 -9.19
CA TYR A 183 -8.96 -23.40 -10.22
C TYR A 183 -7.50 -23.84 -10.31
N LEU A 184 -7.00 -24.54 -9.29
CA LEU A 184 -5.88 -25.49 -9.39
C LEU A 184 -6.10 -26.55 -8.31
N ASN A 185 -7.13 -27.36 -8.50
CA ASN A 185 -7.24 -28.72 -7.99
C ASN A 185 -8.20 -29.42 -8.95
N ASN A 186 -7.63 -29.98 -10.00
CA ASN A 186 -8.14 -31.15 -10.70
C ASN A 186 -6.98 -31.75 -11.48
N ASN A 187 -6.77 -33.04 -11.22
CA ASN A 187 -5.78 -33.99 -11.72
C ASN A 187 -4.55 -34.16 -10.84
#